data_AF-A0A258TTT0-F1
#
_entry.id   AF-A0A258TTT0-F1
#
_cell.length_a   1.000
_cell.length_b   1.000
_cell.length_c   1.000
_cell.angle_alpha   90.00
_cell.angle_beta   90.00
_cell.angle_gamma   90.00
#
_symmetry.space_group_name_H-M   'P 1'
#
loop_
_entity.id
_entity.type
_entity.pdbx_description
1 polymer ?
#
loop_
_entity_poly.entity_id
_entity_poly.type
_entity_poly.pdbx_seq_one_letter_code
_entity_poly.pdbx_strand_id
1 'polypeptide(L)'
;MYSHQNYIDQVIPHRLGMIEIMLFALTEMRQTITPKRIIVYLDDKPCFEGLETVFTNPAIEAGIINCRAMLEFLGLRLKKDDPSKLETRPRSNRHDDLYIENFSKDGVALERVTPEKVKRLSITDQEKGVLAIARLLHISNKEIAHPTLGRSGEDDGSDVELLIIGAKGVRALTVPYFYTPLGLKPPEKLIQRAR
;
A
#
# COMPACT_ATOMS: atom_id res chain seq x y z
N MET A 1 19.15 12.56 -5.09
CA MET A 1 17.82 12.93 -4.56
C MET A 1 16.85 12.94 -5.73
N TYR A 2 15.68 12.29 -5.63
CA TYR A 2 14.69 12.34 -6.71
C TYR A 2 14.15 13.77 -6.84
N SER A 3 13.98 14.26 -8.07
CA SER A 3 13.22 15.50 -8.29
C SER A 3 11.73 15.26 -7.98
N HIS A 4 10.97 16.33 -7.73
CA HIS A 4 9.51 16.22 -7.59
C HIS A 4 8.88 15.54 -8.82
N GLN A 5 9.36 15.87 -10.03
CA GLN A 5 8.87 15.26 -11.27
C GLN A 5 9.17 13.76 -11.32
N ASN A 6 10.40 13.32 -11.00
CA ASN A 6 10.72 11.89 -10.94
C ASN A 6 9.88 11.15 -9.91
N TYR A 7 9.55 11.81 -8.80
CA TYR A 7 8.71 11.22 -7.77
C TYR A 7 7.26 11.01 -8.25
N ILE A 8 6.71 11.99 -8.98
CA ILE A 8 5.38 11.93 -9.58
C ILE A 8 5.29 10.89 -10.70
N ASP A 9 6.28 10.87 -11.60
CA ASP A 9 6.20 10.10 -12.84
C ASP A 9 6.69 8.66 -12.69
N GLN A 10 7.55 8.37 -11.70
CA GLN A 10 8.19 7.07 -11.57
C GLN A 10 7.98 6.46 -10.19
N VAL A 11 8.28 7.19 -9.12
CA VAL A 11 8.29 6.62 -7.76
C VAL A 11 6.88 6.27 -7.28
N ILE A 12 5.94 7.21 -7.29
CA ILE A 12 4.56 6.95 -6.85
C ILE A 12 3.89 5.91 -7.75
N PRO A 13 3.97 5.98 -9.10
CA PRO A 13 3.41 4.95 -9.98
C PRO A 13 3.97 3.56 -9.71
N HIS A 14 5.28 3.41 -9.54
CA HIS A 14 5.89 2.13 -9.18
C HIS A 14 5.34 1.58 -7.86
N ARG A 15 5.27 2.42 -6.82
CA ARG A 15 4.73 2.03 -5.51
C ARG A 15 3.28 1.58 -5.59
N LEU A 16 2.44 2.35 -6.30
CA LEU A 16 1.03 2.00 -6.53
C LEU A 16 0.91 0.68 -7.32
N GLY A 17 1.81 0.44 -8.27
CA GLY A 17 1.90 -0.81 -9.01
C GLY A 17 2.22 -2.02 -8.13
N MET A 18 3.18 -1.89 -7.21
CA MET A 18 3.52 -2.96 -6.26
C MET A 18 2.35 -3.28 -5.31
N ILE A 19 1.62 -2.25 -4.86
CA ILE A 19 0.42 -2.42 -4.03
C ILE A 19 -0.69 -3.13 -4.82
N GLU A 20 -0.83 -2.82 -6.10
CA GLU A 20 -1.79 -3.47 -6.99
C GLU A 20 -1.44 -4.96 -7.23
N ILE A 21 -0.16 -5.28 -7.40
CA ILE A 21 0.31 -6.67 -7.54
C ILE A 21 0.02 -7.48 -6.27
N MET A 22 0.25 -6.91 -5.08
CA MET A 22 -0.16 -7.53 -3.82
C MET A 22 -1.67 -7.75 -3.75
N LEU A 23 -2.47 -6.74 -4.14
CA LEU A 23 -3.92 -6.86 -4.13
C LEU A 23 -4.37 -8.03 -5.01
N PHE A 24 -3.81 -8.15 -6.22
CA PHE A 24 -4.07 -9.26 -7.11
C PHE A 24 -3.68 -10.62 -6.50
N ALA A 25 -2.50 -10.71 -5.87
CA ALA A 25 -2.05 -11.92 -5.18
C ALA A 25 -3.02 -12.35 -4.07
N LEU A 26 -3.51 -11.41 -3.26
CA LEU A 26 -4.45 -11.65 -2.16
C LEU A 26 -5.85 -12.01 -2.65
N THR A 27 -6.35 -11.39 -3.72
CA THR A 27 -7.75 -11.56 -4.15
C THR A 27 -7.97 -12.60 -5.23
N GLU A 28 -6.98 -12.91 -6.06
CA GLU A 28 -7.18 -13.78 -7.23
C GLU A 28 -6.36 -15.07 -7.14
N MET A 29 -5.16 -15.04 -6.54
CA MET A 29 -4.25 -16.20 -6.51
C MET A 29 -4.40 -17.02 -5.23
N ARG A 30 -4.17 -16.41 -4.06
CA ARG A 30 -4.27 -17.06 -2.72
C ARG A 30 -5.71 -17.26 -2.26
N GLN A 31 -6.48 -18.04 -3.01
CA GLN A 31 -7.86 -18.39 -2.67
C GLN A 31 -7.97 -19.76 -1.95
N THR A 32 -6.89 -20.53 -1.90
CA THR A 32 -6.88 -21.89 -1.35
C THR A 32 -5.70 -22.10 -0.40
N ILE A 33 -5.85 -23.00 0.58
CA ILE A 33 -4.78 -23.36 1.52
C ILE A 33 -3.62 -24.05 0.78
N THR A 34 -3.94 -24.94 -0.16
CA THR A 34 -2.94 -25.61 -1.00
C THR A 34 -2.50 -24.69 -2.12
N PRO A 35 -1.18 -24.41 -2.27
CA PRO A 35 -0.66 -23.63 -3.39
C PRO A 35 -0.94 -24.27 -4.74
N LYS A 36 -1.44 -23.48 -5.69
CA LYS A 36 -1.65 -23.92 -7.08
C LYS A 36 -0.34 -23.96 -7.85
N ARG A 37 -0.25 -24.84 -8.87
CA ARG A 37 0.82 -24.76 -9.88
C ARG A 37 0.51 -23.65 -10.87
N ILE A 38 1.54 -22.91 -11.26
CA ILE A 38 1.47 -21.88 -12.28
C ILE A 38 2.57 -22.09 -13.31
N ILE A 39 2.29 -21.66 -14.54
CA ILE A 39 3.28 -21.53 -15.61
C ILE A 39 3.30 -20.05 -16.00
N VAL A 40 4.49 -19.46 -16.00
CA VAL A 40 4.71 -18.08 -16.44
C VAL A 40 5.11 -18.07 -17.90
N TYR A 41 4.41 -17.27 -18.69
CA TYR A 41 4.68 -17.07 -20.11
C TYR A 41 5.26 -15.67 -20.35
N LEU A 42 6.26 -15.57 -21.21
CA LEU A 42 6.79 -14.32 -21.76
C LEU A 42 6.67 -14.38 -23.28
N ASP A 43 5.90 -13.46 -23.88
CA ASP A 43 5.57 -13.47 -25.31
C ASP A 43 5.13 -14.86 -25.80
N ASP A 44 4.15 -15.44 -25.10
CA ASP A 44 3.60 -16.79 -25.32
C ASP A 44 4.59 -17.96 -25.16
N LYS A 45 5.81 -17.71 -24.70
CA LYS A 45 6.81 -18.76 -24.44
C LYS A 45 6.82 -19.13 -22.96
N PRO A 46 6.67 -20.41 -22.60
CA PRO A 46 6.78 -20.82 -21.20
C PRO A 46 8.21 -20.58 -20.71
N CYS A 47 8.33 -19.78 -19.66
CA CYS A 47 9.61 -19.37 -19.09
C CYS A 47 9.90 -20.07 -17.76
N PHE A 48 8.85 -20.34 -16.97
CA PHE A 48 8.98 -20.92 -15.64
C PHE A 48 7.73 -21.69 -15.26
N GLU A 49 7.90 -22.82 -14.56
CA GLU A 49 6.83 -23.57 -13.92
C GLU A 49 7.14 -23.74 -12.43
N GLY A 50 6.14 -23.53 -11.57
CA GLY A 50 6.30 -23.70 -10.13
C GLY A 50 5.00 -23.52 -9.36
N LEU A 51 5.11 -23.33 -8.05
CA LEU A 51 3.97 -23.03 -7.20
C LEU A 51 3.69 -21.52 -7.22
N GLU A 52 2.42 -21.13 -7.11
CA GLU A 52 2.00 -19.73 -7.06
C GLU A 52 2.64 -18.92 -5.92
N THR A 53 3.15 -19.60 -4.88
CA THR A 53 3.89 -18.98 -3.78
C THR A 53 5.19 -18.29 -4.21
N VAL A 54 5.80 -18.73 -5.31
CA VAL A 54 6.98 -18.07 -5.90
C VAL A 54 6.69 -16.66 -6.38
N PHE A 55 5.43 -16.36 -6.70
CA PHE A 55 4.95 -15.04 -7.10
C PHE A 55 4.24 -14.33 -5.94
N THR A 56 3.30 -15.02 -5.28
CA THR A 56 2.41 -14.38 -4.30
C THR A 56 3.12 -13.92 -3.04
N ASN A 57 4.09 -14.67 -2.51
CA ASN A 57 4.84 -14.24 -1.32
C ASN A 57 5.64 -12.95 -1.57
N PRO A 58 6.54 -12.87 -2.58
CA PRO A 58 7.28 -11.64 -2.83
C PRO A 58 6.36 -10.49 -3.26
N ALA A 59 5.28 -10.76 -3.99
CA ALA A 59 4.25 -9.76 -4.30
C ALA A 59 3.65 -9.13 -3.04
N ILE A 60 3.27 -9.95 -2.07
CA ILE A 60 2.67 -9.50 -0.81
C ILE A 60 3.69 -8.68 0.01
N GLU A 61 4.92 -9.18 0.15
CA GLU A 61 5.97 -8.47 0.87
C GLU A 61 6.29 -7.11 0.23
N ALA A 62 6.48 -7.08 -1.08
CA ALA A 62 6.70 -5.85 -1.83
C ALA A 62 5.53 -4.86 -1.67
N GLY A 63 4.29 -5.34 -1.77
CA GLY A 63 3.12 -4.50 -1.59
C GLY A 63 3.02 -3.90 -0.19
N ILE A 64 3.29 -4.67 0.87
CA ILE A 64 3.25 -4.17 2.25
C ILE A 64 4.32 -3.08 2.47
N ILE A 65 5.53 -3.28 1.98
CA ILE A 65 6.61 -2.29 2.05
C ILE A 65 6.19 -0.99 1.35
N ASN A 66 5.62 -1.11 0.15
CA ASN A 66 5.19 0.05 -0.64
C ASN A 66 3.95 0.74 -0.05
N CYS A 67 3.02 -0.01 0.56
CA CYS A 67 1.91 0.53 1.35
C CYS A 67 2.43 1.43 2.47
N ARG A 68 3.38 0.93 3.27
CA ARG A 68 4.00 1.73 4.33
C ARG A 68 4.61 3.01 3.80
N ALA A 69 5.46 2.90 2.78
CA ALA A 69 6.15 4.05 2.20
C ALA A 69 5.16 5.09 1.63
N MET A 70 4.04 4.65 1.06
CA MET A 70 2.97 5.54 0.59
C MET A 70 2.18 6.17 1.73
N LEU A 71 1.86 5.42 2.79
CA LEU A 71 1.14 5.95 3.95
C LEU A 71 1.97 6.98 4.72
N GLU A 72 3.26 6.69 4.90
CA GLU A 72 4.21 7.65 5.45
C GLU A 72 4.32 8.88 4.55
N PHE A 73 4.47 8.72 3.22
CA PHE A 73 4.44 9.83 2.27
C PHE A 73 3.18 10.72 2.44
N LEU A 74 2.00 10.10 2.55
CA LEU A 74 0.71 10.79 2.70
C LEU A 74 0.53 11.53 4.03
N GLY A 75 1.38 11.29 5.04
CA GLY A 75 1.23 11.95 6.34
C GLY A 75 0.80 11.06 7.49
N LEU A 76 0.67 9.75 7.31
CA LEU A 76 0.15 8.83 8.31
C LEU A 76 1.26 8.00 8.96
N ARG A 77 1.13 7.74 10.26
CA ARG A 77 1.95 6.76 10.98
C ARG A 77 1.16 6.11 12.12
N LEU A 78 1.71 5.05 12.72
CA LEU A 78 1.17 4.50 13.96
C LEU A 78 1.43 5.44 15.13
N LYS A 79 0.48 5.48 16.06
CA LYS A 79 0.66 6.15 17.35
C LYS A 79 1.71 5.37 18.16
N LYS A 80 2.65 6.08 18.77
CA LYS A 80 3.81 5.45 19.46
C LYS A 80 3.38 4.57 20.65
N ASP A 81 2.33 4.96 21.35
CA ASP A 81 1.76 4.29 22.52
C ASP A 81 0.63 3.31 22.18
N ASP A 82 0.14 3.29 20.93
CA ASP A 82 -0.96 2.42 20.51
C ASP A 82 -0.83 2.02 19.03
N PRO A 83 -0.29 0.82 18.73
CA PRO A 83 -0.05 0.36 17.36
C PRO A 83 -1.33 0.01 16.60
N SER A 84 -2.51 0.07 17.23
CA SER A 84 -3.81 -0.08 16.57
C SER A 84 -4.36 1.26 16.04
N LYS A 85 -3.75 2.39 16.41
CA LYS A 85 -4.22 3.73 16.07
C LYS A 85 -3.28 4.46 15.13
N LEU A 86 -3.89 5.31 14.31
CA LEU A 86 -3.18 6.22 13.41
C LEU A 86 -3.03 7.59 14.05
N GLU A 87 -1.94 8.26 13.71
CA GLU A 87 -1.77 9.70 13.92
C GLU A 87 -1.18 10.36 12.67
N THR A 88 -1.43 11.65 12.52
CA THR A 88 -0.75 12.46 11.51
C THR A 88 0.71 12.62 11.90
N ARG A 89 1.64 12.17 11.05
CA ARG A 89 3.08 12.35 11.23
C ARG A 89 3.39 13.83 11.41
N PRO A 90 4.23 14.24 12.38
CA PRO A 90 4.71 15.62 12.46
C PRO A 90 5.46 16.01 11.18
N ARG A 91 5.55 17.31 10.92
CA ARG A 91 6.35 17.80 9.79
C ARG A 91 7.79 17.36 9.99
N SER A 92 8.39 16.77 8.94
CA SER A 92 9.81 16.42 9.00
C SER A 92 10.64 17.66 8.70
N ASN A 93 11.73 17.85 9.45
CA ASN A 93 12.77 18.83 9.15
C ASN A 93 13.92 18.22 8.34
N ARG A 94 13.82 16.93 7.98
CA ARG A 94 14.85 16.25 7.19
C ARG A 94 14.67 16.60 5.72
N HIS A 95 15.77 16.98 5.07
CA HIS A 95 15.79 17.45 3.68
C HIS A 95 15.95 16.33 2.64
N ASP A 96 16.18 15.09 3.08
CA ASP A 96 16.40 13.92 2.22
C ASP A 96 15.13 13.11 1.92
N ASP A 97 14.06 13.33 2.68
CA ASP A 97 12.77 12.67 2.48
C ASP A 97 11.76 13.57 1.75
N LEU A 98 11.02 13.00 0.80
CA LEU A 98 9.87 13.65 0.16
C LEU A 98 8.56 13.14 0.77
N TYR A 99 7.73 14.09 1.19
CA TYR A 99 6.38 13.88 1.74
C TYR A 99 5.36 14.67 0.95
N ILE A 100 4.07 14.39 1.17
CA ILE A 100 2.98 15.06 0.45
C ILE A 100 3.05 16.59 0.58
N GLU A 101 3.42 17.12 1.75
CA GLU A 101 3.52 18.56 2.01
C GLU A 101 4.68 19.26 1.27
N ASN A 102 5.58 18.51 0.63
CA ASN A 102 6.63 19.07 -0.22
C ASN A 102 6.15 19.41 -1.63
N PHE A 103 4.94 18.97 -1.99
CA PHE A 103 4.31 19.26 -3.27
C PHE A 103 3.32 20.41 -3.09
N SER A 104 3.20 21.25 -4.12
CA SER A 104 2.36 22.44 -4.08
C SER A 104 1.74 22.73 -5.43
N LYS A 105 0.56 23.35 -5.42
CA LYS A 105 -0.05 23.95 -6.60
C LYS A 105 -0.25 25.44 -6.33
N ASP A 106 0.16 26.28 -7.28
CA ASP A 106 0.03 27.74 -7.21
C ASP A 106 0.59 28.33 -5.90
N GLY A 107 1.72 27.78 -5.42
CA GLY A 107 2.39 28.18 -4.18
C GLY A 107 1.77 27.64 -2.88
N VAL A 108 0.67 26.90 -2.96
CA VAL A 108 0.00 26.29 -1.81
C VAL A 108 0.42 24.83 -1.66
N ALA A 109 1.11 24.50 -0.57
CA ALA A 109 1.53 23.14 -0.25
C ALA A 109 0.31 22.24 0.04
N LEU A 110 0.40 20.98 -0.36
CA LEU A 110 -0.62 19.99 -0.08
C LEU A 110 -0.70 19.67 1.43
N GLU A 111 -1.91 19.38 1.89
CA GLU A 111 -2.13 18.96 3.26
C GLU A 111 -1.80 17.48 3.48
N ARG A 112 -1.27 17.15 4.65
CA ARG A 112 -1.18 15.78 5.13
C ARG A 112 -2.57 15.14 5.24
N VAL A 113 -2.63 13.85 4.96
CA VAL A 113 -3.79 13.01 5.27
C VAL A 113 -3.81 12.77 6.78
N THR A 114 -4.99 12.94 7.39
CA THR A 114 -5.21 12.72 8.82
C THR A 114 -6.02 11.44 9.05
N PRO A 115 -6.03 10.85 10.25
CA PRO A 115 -6.89 9.70 10.57
C PRO A 115 -8.37 9.95 10.25
N GLU A 116 -8.87 11.16 10.41
CA GLU A 116 -10.25 11.54 10.07
C GLU A 116 -10.52 11.47 8.56
N LYS A 117 -9.52 11.77 7.72
CA LYS A 117 -9.61 11.59 6.26
C LYS A 117 -9.64 10.09 5.90
N VAL A 118 -8.95 9.23 6.68
CA VAL A 118 -8.95 7.76 6.50
C VAL A 118 -10.32 7.14 6.80
N LYS A 119 -11.05 7.65 7.80
CA LYS A 119 -12.42 7.19 8.13
C LYS A 119 -13.37 7.23 6.93
N ARG A 120 -13.12 8.11 5.96
CA ARG A 120 -13.93 8.25 4.73
C ARG A 120 -13.73 7.11 3.73
N LEU A 121 -12.76 6.22 3.94
CA LEU A 121 -12.53 5.06 3.07
C LEU A 121 -13.65 4.01 3.11
N SER A 122 -14.45 4.02 4.18
CA SER A 122 -15.56 3.08 4.35
C SER A 122 -16.80 3.84 4.81
N ILE A 123 -17.89 3.70 4.05
CA ILE A 123 -19.16 4.35 4.35
C ILE A 123 -19.88 3.59 5.48
N THR A 124 -19.77 2.26 5.49
CA THR A 124 -20.51 1.36 6.38
C THR A 124 -19.79 1.08 7.69
N ASP A 125 -18.45 1.18 7.70
CA ASP A 125 -17.62 0.92 8.88
C ASP A 125 -16.35 1.77 8.83
N GLN A 126 -16.45 2.99 9.34
CA GLN A 126 -15.37 3.97 9.33
C GLN A 126 -14.15 3.51 10.14
N GLU A 127 -14.37 2.75 11.20
CA GLU A 127 -13.30 2.26 12.07
C GLU A 127 -12.52 1.12 11.39
N LYS A 128 -13.18 0.26 10.60
CA LYS A 128 -12.51 -0.78 9.80
C LYS A 128 -11.49 -0.22 8.82
N GLY A 129 -11.77 0.94 8.22
CA GLY A 129 -10.81 1.63 7.34
C GLY A 129 -9.55 2.07 8.09
N VAL A 130 -9.71 2.65 9.28
CA VAL A 130 -8.59 3.07 10.13
C VAL A 130 -7.80 1.86 10.61
N LEU A 131 -8.50 0.82 11.08
CA LEU A 131 -7.90 -0.43 11.54
C LEU A 131 -7.09 -1.12 10.43
N ALA A 132 -7.62 -1.17 9.20
CA ALA A 132 -6.93 -1.76 8.06
C ALA A 132 -5.61 -1.04 7.74
N ILE A 133 -5.60 0.28 7.76
CA ILE A 133 -4.40 1.09 7.54
C ILE A 133 -3.40 0.95 8.70
N ALA A 134 -3.88 0.91 9.94
CA ALA A 134 -3.03 0.67 11.11
C ALA A 134 -2.40 -0.73 11.06
N ARG A 135 -3.17 -1.76 10.71
CA ARG A 135 -2.68 -3.14 10.58
C ARG A 135 -1.60 -3.26 9.50
N LEU A 136 -1.78 -2.63 8.34
CA LEU A 136 -0.74 -2.57 7.30
C LEU A 136 0.58 -1.97 7.82
N LEU A 137 0.50 -0.82 8.49
CA LEU A 137 1.68 -0.19 9.08
C LEU A 137 2.32 -1.08 10.15
N HIS A 138 1.52 -1.74 10.98
CA HIS A 138 2.01 -2.64 12.00
C HIS A 138 2.79 -3.82 11.41
N ILE A 139 2.19 -4.54 10.46
CA ILE A 139 2.81 -5.68 9.76
C ILE A 139 4.11 -5.24 9.08
N SER A 140 4.09 -4.09 8.39
CA SER A 140 5.29 -3.57 7.72
C SER A 140 6.44 -3.22 8.68
N ASN A 141 6.12 -2.74 9.89
CA ASN A 141 7.10 -2.33 10.89
C ASN A 141 7.64 -3.49 11.73
N LYS A 142 6.82 -4.50 11.99
CA LYS A 142 7.16 -5.60 12.90
C LYS A 142 7.43 -6.88 12.14
N GLU A 143 6.51 -7.34 11.31
CA GLU A 143 6.58 -8.68 10.74
C GLU A 143 7.55 -8.77 9.55
N ILE A 144 7.67 -7.70 8.75
CA ILE A 144 8.60 -7.67 7.61
C ILE A 144 9.97 -7.09 8.01
N ALA A 145 10.00 -5.95 8.69
CA ALA A 145 11.25 -5.27 9.02
C ALA A 145 12.02 -5.91 10.20
N HIS A 146 11.31 -6.61 11.10
CA HIS A 146 11.88 -7.20 12.31
C HIS A 146 11.20 -8.55 12.65
N PRO A 147 11.40 -9.61 11.84
CA PRO A 147 10.72 -10.89 12.02
C PRO A 147 11.12 -11.56 13.35
N THR A 148 10.53 -11.13 14.46
CA THR A 148 10.77 -11.63 15.81
C THR A 148 9.58 -12.41 16.36
N LEU A 149 8.48 -12.49 15.62
CA LEU A 149 7.30 -13.29 15.96
C LEU A 149 6.78 -13.95 14.68
N GLY A 150 7.16 -15.20 14.46
CA GLY A 150 6.54 -16.03 13.42
C GLY A 150 5.04 -16.16 13.72
N ARG A 151 4.21 -16.11 12.68
CA ARG A 151 2.78 -16.44 12.76
C ARG A 151 2.61 -17.90 13.19
N SER A 152 2.61 -18.14 14.50
CA SER A 152 2.19 -19.39 15.09
C SER A 152 0.71 -19.27 15.46
N GLY A 153 -0.16 -19.88 14.64
CA GLY A 153 -1.37 -20.54 15.16
C GLY A 153 -2.75 -19.90 14.95
N GLU A 154 -2.89 -18.64 14.52
CA GLU A 154 -4.21 -17.98 14.51
C GLU A 154 -4.40 -17.01 13.33
N ASP A 155 -4.33 -17.50 12.09
CA ASP A 155 -4.80 -16.72 10.92
C ASP A 155 -6.25 -17.13 10.62
N ASP A 156 -7.22 -16.46 11.25
CA ASP A 156 -8.66 -16.63 10.99
C ASP A 156 -9.11 -15.95 9.67
N GLY A 157 -8.17 -15.42 8.89
CA GLY A 157 -8.42 -14.71 7.63
C GLY A 157 -8.77 -13.23 7.81
N SER A 158 -8.95 -12.74 9.04
CA SER A 158 -9.23 -11.32 9.31
C SER A 158 -8.10 -10.40 8.84
N ASP A 159 -6.85 -10.86 8.95
CA ASP A 159 -5.68 -10.13 8.47
C ASP A 159 -5.68 -9.95 6.95
N VAL A 160 -6.09 -10.98 6.19
CA VAL A 160 -6.16 -10.89 4.73
C VAL A 160 -7.21 -9.85 4.30
N GLU A 161 -8.36 -9.83 4.95
CA GLU A 161 -9.41 -8.84 4.66
C GLU A 161 -8.91 -7.41 4.94
N LEU A 162 -8.26 -7.19 6.09
CA LEU A 162 -7.71 -5.88 6.47
C LEU A 162 -6.59 -5.45 5.50
N LEU A 163 -5.73 -6.36 5.06
CA LEU A 163 -4.71 -6.07 4.06
C LEU A 163 -5.34 -5.62 2.73
N ILE A 164 -6.39 -6.31 2.27
CA ILE A 164 -7.12 -5.95 1.03
C ILE A 164 -7.76 -4.57 1.16
N ILE A 165 -8.46 -4.29 2.26
CA ILE A 165 -9.09 -3.00 2.52
C ILE A 165 -8.04 -1.90 2.55
N GLY A 166 -6.95 -2.13 3.28
CA GLY A 166 -5.88 -1.16 3.43
C GLY A 166 -5.18 -0.85 2.10
N ALA A 167 -4.89 -1.88 1.28
CA ALA A 167 -4.27 -1.73 -0.03
C ALA A 167 -5.13 -0.88 -0.98
N LYS A 168 -6.44 -1.17 -1.04
CA LYS A 168 -7.41 -0.35 -1.78
C LYS A 168 -7.44 1.08 -1.22
N GLY A 169 -7.39 1.21 0.10
CA GLY A 169 -7.34 2.46 0.84
C GLY A 169 -6.18 3.36 0.43
N VAL A 170 -4.96 2.83 0.26
CA VAL A 170 -3.79 3.63 -0.13
C VAL A 170 -4.03 4.37 -1.44
N ARG A 171 -4.53 3.68 -2.48
CA ARG A 171 -4.84 4.32 -3.76
C ARG A 171 -6.02 5.30 -3.62
N ALA A 172 -7.05 4.93 -2.86
CA ALA A 172 -8.21 5.76 -2.59
C ALA A 172 -7.88 7.03 -1.79
N LEU A 173 -6.78 7.06 -1.03
CA LEU A 173 -6.23 8.27 -0.42
C LEU A 173 -5.33 9.04 -1.40
N THR A 174 -4.45 8.34 -2.12
CA THR A 174 -3.45 8.98 -2.98
C THR A 174 -4.10 9.78 -4.10
N VAL A 175 -5.15 9.27 -4.75
CA VAL A 175 -5.80 9.98 -5.85
C VAL A 175 -6.40 11.33 -5.42
N PRO A 176 -7.35 11.39 -4.45
CA PRO A 176 -8.00 12.64 -4.08
C PRO A 176 -7.11 13.61 -3.29
N TYR A 177 -6.08 13.13 -2.58
CA TYR A 177 -5.24 13.99 -1.75
C TYR A 177 -3.92 14.40 -2.40
N PHE A 178 -3.44 13.67 -3.41
CA PHE A 178 -2.19 14.00 -4.11
C PHE A 178 -2.41 14.38 -5.58
N TYR A 179 -2.99 13.49 -6.39
CA TYR A 179 -3.13 13.73 -7.84
C TYR A 179 -4.16 14.81 -8.16
N THR A 180 -5.36 14.71 -7.59
CA THR A 180 -6.46 15.65 -7.86
C THR A 180 -6.11 17.10 -7.50
N PRO A 181 -5.56 17.40 -6.31
CA PRO A 181 -5.22 18.78 -5.96
C PRO A 181 -4.13 19.38 -6.84
N LEU A 182 -3.20 18.57 -7.35
CA LEU A 182 -2.16 18.99 -8.29
C LEU A 182 -2.69 19.15 -9.74
N GLY A 183 -3.94 18.77 -10.02
CA GLY A 183 -4.48 18.74 -11.39
C GLY A 183 -3.83 17.67 -12.27
N LEU A 184 -3.26 16.63 -11.67
CA LEU A 184 -2.59 15.55 -12.37
C LEU A 184 -3.53 14.37 -12.60
N LYS A 185 -3.26 13.60 -13.66
CA LYS A 185 -3.93 12.31 -13.87
C LYS A 185 -3.23 11.25 -13.02
N PRO A 186 -3.98 10.42 -12.27
CA PRO A 186 -3.38 9.29 -11.58
C PRO A 186 -2.86 8.25 -12.59
N PRO A 187 -1.81 7.49 -12.25
CA PRO A 187 -1.26 6.46 -13.14
C PRO A 187 -2.29 5.38 -13.43
N GLU A 188 -2.21 4.76 -14.60
CA GLU A 188 -3.05 3.61 -14.93
C GLU A 188 -2.79 2.44 -13.98
N LYS A 189 -3.75 1.53 -13.95
CA LYS A 189 -3.64 0.26 -13.22
C LYS A 189 -2.77 -0.71 -14.02
N LEU A 190 -1.77 -1.31 -13.38
CA LEU A 190 -0.88 -2.28 -14.01
C LEU A 190 -1.59 -3.59 -14.34
N ILE A 191 -2.57 -3.98 -13.52
CA ILE A 191 -3.30 -5.23 -13.65
C ILE A 191 -4.71 -4.91 -14.12
N GLN A 192 -4.96 -5.25 -15.39
CA GLN A 192 -6.30 -5.24 -15.95
C GLN A 192 -6.87 -6.64 -15.80
N ARG A 193 -8.12 -6.76 -15.33
CA ARG A 193 -8.80 -8.06 -15.33
C ARG A 193 -8.94 -8.54 -16.77
N ALA A 194 -8.56 -9.78 -17.01
CA ALA A 194 -8.91 -10.46 -18.25
C ALA A 194 -10.45 -10.42 -18.40
N ARG A 195 -10.92 -10.00 -19.57
CA ARG A 195 -12.35 -9.99 -19.91
C ARG A 195 -12.83 -11.40 -20.21
#